data_AF-A0A2E9N8M1-F1
#
_entry.id   AF-A0A2E9N8M1-F1
#
_cell.length_a   1.000
_cell.length_b   1.000
_cell.length_c   1.000
_cell.angle_alpha   90.00
_cell.angle_beta   90.00
_cell.angle_gamma   90.00
#
_symmetry.space_group_name_H-M   'P 1'
#
loop_
_entity.id
_entity.type
_entity.pdbx_description
1 polymer ?
#
loop_
_entity_poly.entity_id
_entity_poly.type
_entity_poly.pdbx_seq_one_letter_code
_entity_poly.pdbx_strand_id
1 'polypeptide(L)'
;MKPEGFCKDDVCVPTPLGEADKFVKDDAINVSAFWELMSRPVVRSEAADVWLLGEGANLRNDALVSLEAPDFTLPDFDGNLHSLSDFRGKRVLLITWASW
;
A
#
# COMPACT_ATOMS: atom_id res chain seq x y z
N MET A 1 13.96 8.31 18.79
CA MET A 1 14.28 7.06 18.06
C MET A 1 15.21 6.21 18.93
N LYS A 2 15.11 4.88 18.89
CA LYS A 2 16.05 4.01 19.63
C LYS A 2 17.32 3.77 18.80
N PRO A 3 18.43 3.25 19.38
CA PRO A 3 19.63 2.93 18.61
C PRO A 3 19.39 1.95 17.45
N GLU A 4 18.42 1.04 17.61
CA GLU A 4 18.03 0.05 16.61
C GLU A 4 17.15 0.64 15.49
N GLY A 5 16.66 1.88 15.64
CA GLY A 5 15.80 2.58 14.68
C GLY A 5 14.40 2.90 15.21
N PHE A 6 13.41 2.85 14.31
CA PHE A 6 12.00 3.08 14.62
C PHE A 6 11.35 1.80 15.11
N CYS A 7 10.98 1.73 16.38
CA CYS A 7 10.50 0.51 17.00
C CYS A 7 9.06 0.63 17.50
N LYS A 8 8.28 -0.42 17.31
CA LYS A 8 7.00 -0.67 17.97
C LYS A 8 7.08 -2.06 18.61
N ASP A 9 6.96 -2.10 19.93
CA ASP A 9 7.15 -3.31 20.73
C ASP A 9 8.51 -3.97 20.43
N ASP A 10 8.51 -5.20 19.91
CA ASP A 10 9.67 -6.01 19.53
C ASP A 10 10.09 -5.84 18.05
N VAL A 11 9.30 -5.11 17.25
CA VAL A 11 9.58 -4.90 15.82
C VAL A 11 10.23 -3.54 15.60
N CYS A 12 11.42 -3.53 15.00
CA CYS A 12 12.14 -2.32 14.64
C CYS A 12 12.42 -2.23 13.13
N VAL A 13 12.25 -1.02 12.58
CA VAL A 13 12.72 -0.66 11.24
C VAL A 13 14.08 0.04 11.40
N PRO A 14 15.18 -0.58 10.94
CA PRO A 14 16.52 -0.04 11.11
C PRO A 14 16.74 1.19 10.23
N THR A 15 17.31 2.24 10.81
CA THR A 15 17.74 3.43 10.06
C THR A 15 19.21 3.32 9.65
N PRO A 16 19.61 3.84 8.48
CA PRO A 16 21.01 3.89 8.08
C PRO A 16 21.88 4.61 9.12
N LEU A 17 23.07 4.04 9.39
CA LEU A 17 24.01 4.61 10.35
C LEU A 17 24.46 6.00 9.92
N GLY A 18 24.44 6.96 10.85
CA GLY A 18 24.86 8.34 10.59
C GLY A 18 23.83 9.20 9.85
N GLU A 19 22.61 8.70 9.61
CA GLU A 19 21.56 9.44 8.88
C GLU A 19 20.34 9.80 9.76
N ALA A 20 20.47 9.74 11.09
CA ALA A 20 19.37 9.98 12.02
C ALA A 20 18.67 11.34 11.80
N ASP A 21 19.42 12.38 11.45
CA ASP A 21 18.91 13.74 11.21
C ASP A 21 17.97 13.83 10.00
N LYS A 22 17.99 12.86 9.07
CA LYS A 22 17.01 12.78 7.98
C LYS A 22 15.63 12.38 8.47
N PHE A 23 15.57 11.66 9.59
CA PHE A 23 14.37 11.02 10.11
C PHE A 23 13.78 11.74 11.31
N VAL A 24 14.62 12.39 12.13
CA VAL A 24 14.19 13.06 13.36
C VAL A 24 14.84 14.43 13.44
N LYS A 25 14.03 15.44 13.76
CA LYS A 25 14.50 16.78 14.11
C LYS A 25 13.76 17.23 15.37
N ASP A 26 14.50 17.46 16.45
CA ASP A 26 13.94 17.71 17.78
C ASP A 26 12.96 16.57 18.16
N ASP A 27 11.71 16.89 18.48
CA ASP A 27 10.65 15.92 18.76
C ASP A 27 9.82 15.54 17.53
N ALA A 28 10.13 16.08 16.35
CA ALA A 28 9.41 15.82 15.11
C ALA A 28 10.04 14.67 14.31
N ILE A 29 9.17 13.85 13.71
CA ILE A 29 9.56 12.74 12.83
C ILE A 29 9.28 13.14 11.38
N ASN A 30 10.26 12.92 10.51
CA ASN A 30 10.08 13.02 9.07
C ASN A 30 9.36 11.77 8.53
N VAL A 31 8.03 11.86 8.46
CA VAL A 31 7.16 10.74 8.06
C VAL A 31 7.43 10.28 6.63
N SER A 32 7.76 11.18 5.69
CA SER A 32 8.04 10.80 4.31
C SER A 32 9.34 10.02 4.17
N ALA A 33 10.40 10.45 4.86
CA ALA A 33 11.66 9.71 4.91
C ALA A 33 11.47 8.31 5.52
N PHE A 34 10.64 8.20 6.56
CA PHE A 34 10.30 6.91 7.16
C PHE A 34 9.52 6.00 6.18
N TRP A 35 8.60 6.54 5.38
CA TRP A 35 7.88 5.78 4.36
C TRP A 35 8.80 5.26 3.26
N GLU A 36 9.70 6.12 2.77
CA GLU A 36 10.71 5.76 1.77
C GLU A 36 11.65 4.65 2.29
N LEU A 37 12.07 4.74 3.55
CA LEU A 37 12.89 3.70 4.20
C LEU A 37 12.20 2.33 4.19
N MET A 38 10.89 2.28 4.36
CA MET A 38 10.10 1.05 4.30
C MET A 38 9.77 0.59 2.87
N SER A 39 10.32 1.25 1.84
CA SER A 39 9.97 1.02 0.43
C SER A 39 8.47 1.18 0.17
N ARG A 40 7.83 2.10 0.89
CA ARG A 40 6.42 2.45 0.73
C ARG A 40 6.29 3.75 -0.09
N PRO A 41 5.32 3.84 -1.00
CA PRO A 41 5.15 5.02 -1.83
C PRO A 41 4.67 6.21 -1.01
N VAL A 42 5.26 7.39 -1.26
CA VAL A 42 4.83 8.67 -0.72
C VAL A 42 4.74 9.69 -1.86
N VAL A 43 3.65 10.44 -1.90
CA VAL A 43 3.43 11.53 -2.86
C VAL A 43 2.93 12.74 -2.09
N ARG A 44 3.28 13.94 -2.55
CA ARG A 44 2.80 15.20 -2.00
C ARG A 44 2.28 16.12 -3.10
N SER A 45 1.37 17.01 -2.75
CA SER A 45 1.06 18.16 -3.60
C SER A 45 2.30 19.05 -3.76
N GLU A 46 2.32 19.86 -4.82
CA GLU A 46 3.41 20.84 -5.05
C GLU A 46 3.56 21.79 -3.86
N ALA A 47 2.42 22.28 -3.33
CA ALA A 47 2.35 23.15 -2.15
C ALA A 47 2.68 22.44 -0.82
N ALA A 48 2.82 21.11 -0.81
CA ALA A 48 3.10 20.27 0.36
C ALA A 48 2.04 20.36 1.49
N ASP A 49 0.83 20.81 1.17
CA ASP A 49 -0.33 20.87 2.05
C ASP A 49 -1.14 19.55 2.08
N VAL A 50 -0.95 18.69 1.08
CA VAL A 50 -1.57 17.37 0.96
C VAL A 50 -0.51 16.30 0.74
N TRP A 51 -0.61 15.22 1.50
CA TRP A 51 0.30 14.07 1.44
C TRP A 51 -0.50 12.78 1.31
N LEU A 52 -0.01 11.87 0.47
CA LEU A 52 -0.50 10.51 0.33
C LEU A 52 0.60 9.54 0.75
N LEU A 53 0.30 8.71 1.74
CA LEU A 53 1.17 7.65 2.26
C LEU A 53 0.55 6.32 1.87
N GLY A 54 1.11 5.66 0.85
CA GLY A 54 0.53 4.45 0.30
C GLY A 54 1.05 3.17 0.96
N GLU A 55 0.36 2.07 0.65
CA GLU A 55 0.78 0.73 1.05
C GLU A 55 2.00 0.25 0.26
N GLY A 56 2.81 -0.59 0.90
CA GLY A 56 4.02 -1.14 0.29
C GLY A 56 3.71 -2.11 -0.84
N ALA A 57 4.65 -2.23 -1.79
CA ALA A 57 4.49 -3.12 -2.94
C ALA A 57 4.33 -4.60 -2.54
N ASN A 58 4.80 -5.00 -1.35
CA ASN A 58 4.72 -6.38 -0.87
C ASN A 58 3.28 -6.89 -0.76
N LEU A 59 2.35 -6.09 -0.23
CA LEU A 59 0.93 -6.50 -0.15
C LEU A 59 0.33 -6.78 -1.53
N ARG A 60 0.67 -5.94 -2.52
CA ARG A 60 0.26 -6.15 -3.91
C ARG A 60 0.92 -7.40 -4.50
N ASN A 61 2.21 -7.62 -4.21
CA ASN A 61 2.95 -8.78 -4.71
C ASN A 61 2.41 -10.09 -4.11
N ASP A 62 2.10 -10.12 -2.81
CA ASP A 62 1.53 -11.28 -2.13
C ASP A 62 0.18 -11.67 -2.75
N ALA A 63 -0.67 -10.67 -3.04
CA ALA A 63 -1.93 -10.90 -3.75
C ALA A 63 -1.70 -11.49 -5.16
N LEU A 64 -0.73 -10.97 -5.92
CA LEU A 64 -0.41 -11.50 -7.25
C LEU A 64 0.16 -12.93 -7.21
N VAL A 65 1.03 -13.23 -6.24
CA VAL A 65 1.65 -14.55 -6.07
C VAL A 65 0.65 -15.60 -5.57
N SER A 66 -0.38 -15.20 -4.83
CA SER A 66 -1.45 -16.11 -4.40
C SER A 66 -2.18 -16.77 -5.57
N LEU A 67 -2.17 -16.14 -6.75
CA LEU A 67 -2.95 -16.51 -7.93
C LEU A 67 -4.47 -16.58 -7.68
N GLU A 68 -4.93 -16.09 -6.53
CA GLU A 68 -6.33 -16.01 -6.16
C GLU A 68 -6.86 -14.62 -6.50
N ALA A 69 -7.81 -14.57 -7.43
CA ALA A 69 -8.51 -13.33 -7.73
C ALA A 69 -9.42 -12.96 -6.54
N PRO A 70 -9.42 -11.69 -6.07
CA PRO A 70 -10.31 -11.25 -5.01
C PRO A 70 -11.78 -11.48 -5.37
N ASP A 71 -12.57 -11.97 -4.43
CA ASP A 71 -13.99 -12.22 -4.63
C ASP A 71 -14.81 -10.93 -4.49
N PHE A 72 -14.78 -10.09 -5.53
CA PHE A 72 -15.57 -8.87 -5.59
C PHE A 72 -17.02 -9.18 -5.98
N THR A 73 -17.93 -8.28 -5.60
CA THR A 73 -19.35 -8.31 -6.00
C THR A 73 -19.71 -7.01 -6.69
N LEU A 74 -20.27 -7.09 -7.90
CA LEU A 74 -20.65 -5.92 -8.69
C LEU A 74 -22.08 -6.09 -9.22
N PRO A 75 -22.85 -4.99 -9.36
CA PRO A 75 -24.15 -5.02 -10.02
C PRO A 75 -24.00 -5.16 -11.54
N ASP A 76 -24.94 -5.87 -12.17
CA ASP A 76 -25.17 -5.81 -13.62
C ASP A 76 -26.03 -4.57 -14.00
N PHE A 77 -26.41 -4.47 -15.27
CA PHE A 77 -27.23 -3.37 -15.78
C PHE A 77 -28.64 -3.31 -15.20
N ASP A 78 -29.17 -4.45 -14.73
CA ASP A 78 -30.48 -4.55 -14.08
C ASP A 78 -30.37 -4.36 -12.55
N GLY A 79 -29.15 -4.15 -12.03
CA GLY A 79 -28.86 -3.98 -10.61
C GLY A 79 -28.72 -5.28 -9.83
N ASN A 80 -28.77 -6.44 -10.49
CA ASN A 80 -28.55 -7.72 -9.81
C ASN A 80 -27.07 -7.86 -9.47
N LEU A 81 -26.79 -8.31 -8.25
CA LEU A 81 -25.43 -8.50 -7.78
C LEU A 81 -24.87 -9.84 -8.26
N HIS A 82 -23.64 -9.82 -8.76
CA HIS A 82 -22.86 -10.99 -9.15
C HIS A 82 -21.52 -10.95 -8.43
N SER A 83 -21.17 -12.04 -7.76
CA SER A 83 -19.85 -12.25 -7.17
C SER A 83 -18.93 -13.00 -8.13
N LEU A 84 -17.61 -12.79 -8.06
CA LEU A 84 -16.67 -13.56 -8.89
C LEU A 84 -16.78 -15.06 -8.61
N SER A 85 -17.03 -15.44 -7.36
CA SER A 85 -17.20 -16.82 -6.93
C SER A 85 -18.41 -17.54 -7.57
N ASP A 86 -19.42 -16.82 -8.06
CA ASP A 86 -20.55 -17.38 -8.81
C ASP A 86 -20.12 -18.06 -10.12
N PHE A 87 -18.94 -17.72 -10.63
CA PHE A 87 -18.37 -18.27 -11.85
C PHE A 87 -17.34 -19.38 -11.62
N ARG A 88 -17.16 -19.87 -10.38
CA ARG A 88 -16.25 -20.99 -10.09
C ARG A 88 -16.54 -22.20 -10.97
N GLY A 89 -15.47 -22.86 -11.43
CA GLY A 89 -15.55 -24.01 -12.35
C GLY A 89 -15.70 -23.64 -13.82
N LYS A 90 -15.79 -22.34 -14.17
CA LYS A 90 -15.81 -21.84 -15.56
C LYS A 90 -14.49 -21.16 -15.91
N ARG A 91 -14.13 -21.14 -17.19
CA ARG A 91 -13.07 -20.26 -17.71
C ARG A 91 -13.66 -18.87 -17.89
N VAL A 92 -13.16 -17.89 -17.15
CA VAL A 92 -13.67 -16.51 -17.13
C VAL A 92 -12.58 -15.56 -17.61
N LEU A 93 -12.94 -14.61 -18.48
CA LEU A 93 -12.10 -13.47 -18.87
C LEU A 93 -12.70 -12.20 -18.26
N LEU A 94 -11.96 -11.54 -17.39
CA LEU A 94 -12.34 -10.24 -16.83
C LEU A 94 -11.78 -9.13 -17.71
N ILE A 95 -12.65 -8.19 -18.12
CA ILE A 95 -12.28 -7.03 -18.92
C ILE A 95 -12.67 -5.78 -18.15
N THR A 96 -11.69 -5.01 -17.71
CA THR A 96 -11.90 -3.66 -17.18
C THR A 96 -11.83 -2.68 -18.33
N TRP A 97 -12.88 -1.90 -18.54
CA TRP A 97 -13.00 -0.96 -19.64
C TRP A 97 -13.60 0.36 -19.16
N ALA A 98 -13.21 1.44 -19.84
CA ALA A 98 -13.82 2.76 -19.78
C ALA A 98 -13.90 3.30 -21.21
N SER A 99 -14.92 4.11 -21.52
CA SER A 99 -15.11 4.67 -22.87
C SER A 99 -14.28 5.92 -23.16
N TRP A 100 -13.39 6.32 -22.24
CA TRP A 100 -12.68 7.60 -22.27
C TRP A 100 -11.17 7.43 -22.07
#